data_AF-A0A3R7DSW1-F1
#
_entry.id   AF-A0A3R7DSW1-F1
#
_cell.length_a   1.000
_cell.length_b   1.000
_cell.length_c   1.000
_cell.angle_alpha   90.00
_cell.angle_beta   90.00
_cell.angle_gamma   90.00
#
_symmetry.space_group_name_H-M   'P 1'
#
loop_
_entity.id
_entity.type
_entity.pdbx_description
1 polymer ?
#
loop_
_entity_poly.entity_id
_entity_poly.type
_entity_poly.pdbx_seq_one_letter_code
_entity_poly.pdbx_strand_id
1 'polypeptide(L)'
;MKKVKESIIARKEILKTVSLFLFLSLTLNFLYFKLAGEQIIPRSFTASLVALFLRLFGLNAEASGTFVLLNGSSIDVIGECTGIFSIIVYCSVIFAYPTSFRNKLVGLEPIRKI
;
A
#
# COMPACT_ATOMS: atom_id res chain seq x y z
N MET A 1 -38.97 18.72 -0.57
CA MET A 1 -38.44 17.70 0.38
C MET A 1 -37.44 16.70 -0.22
N LYS A 2 -37.58 16.24 -1.49
CA LYS A 2 -36.63 15.28 -2.12
C LYS A 2 -35.15 15.72 -2.07
N LYS A 3 -34.86 16.96 -2.47
CA LYS A 3 -33.50 17.54 -2.49
C LYS A 3 -32.79 17.54 -1.12
N VAL A 4 -33.53 17.73 -0.04
CA VAL A 4 -33.00 17.73 1.33
C VAL A 4 -32.64 16.30 1.76
N LYS A 5 -33.50 15.32 1.47
CA LYS A 5 -33.27 13.90 1.80
C LYS A 5 -32.04 13.33 1.07
N GLU A 6 -31.87 13.65 -0.21
CA GLU A 6 -30.70 13.24 -1.01
C GLU A 6 -29.38 13.79 -0.44
N SER A 7 -29.37 15.05 -0.02
CA SER A 7 -28.17 15.67 0.57
C SER A 7 -27.76 15.06 1.92
N ILE A 8 -28.73 14.58 2.71
CA ILE A 8 -28.48 13.93 4.02
C ILE A 8 -27.93 12.51 3.81
N ILE A 9 -28.48 11.75 2.87
CA ILE A 9 -28.02 10.40 2.55
C ILE A 9 -26.59 10.44 1.98
N ALA A 10 -26.32 11.36 1.07
CA ALA A 10 -24.99 11.52 0.49
C ALA A 10 -23.91 11.82 1.54
N ARG A 11 -24.20 12.73 2.50
CA ARG A 11 -23.28 13.04 3.61
C ARG A 11 -23.02 11.84 4.51
N LYS A 12 -24.05 11.01 4.77
CA LYS A 12 -23.93 9.82 5.61
C LYS A 12 -23.08 8.72 4.95
N GLU A 13 -23.23 8.51 3.64
CA GLU A 13 -22.42 7.57 2.88
C GLU A 13 -20.95 8.00 2.80
N ILE A 14 -20.70 9.30 2.59
CA ILE A 14 -19.34 9.85 2.62
C ILE A 14 -18.72 9.68 4.00
N LEU A 15 -19.46 10.03 5.07
CA LEU A 15 -18.96 9.88 6.44
C LEU A 15 -18.66 8.43 6.78
N LYS A 16 -19.51 7.49 6.35
CA LYS A 16 -19.29 6.05 6.52
C LYS A 16 -18.04 5.58 5.78
N THR A 17 -17.85 6.02 4.53
CA THR A 17 -16.68 5.69 3.71
C THR A 17 -15.40 6.22 4.34
N VAL A 18 -15.38 7.50 4.73
CA VAL A 18 -14.22 8.12 5.39
C VAL A 18 -13.92 7.46 6.73
N SER A 19 -14.93 7.16 7.53
CA SER A 19 -14.77 6.45 8.80
C SER A 19 -14.19 5.05 8.59
N LEU A 20 -14.64 4.33 7.56
CA LEU A 20 -14.14 2.98 7.27
C LEU A 20 -12.70 3.03 6.75
N PHE A 21 -12.38 4.00 5.90
CA PHE A 21 -11.02 4.27 5.44
C PHE A 21 -10.06 4.53 6.60
N LEU A 22 -10.41 5.47 7.49
CA LEU A 22 -9.58 5.81 8.63
C LEU A 22 -9.41 4.63 9.57
N PHE A 23 -10.50 3.93 9.89
CA PHE A 23 -10.45 2.75 10.74
C PHE A 23 -9.54 1.68 10.14
N LEU A 24 -9.71 1.36 8.86
CA LEU A 24 -8.92 0.32 8.19
C LEU A 24 -7.44 0.71 8.07
N SER A 25 -7.15 1.97 7.73
CA SER A 25 -5.79 2.49 7.65
C SER A 25 -5.10 2.43 9.02
N LEU A 26 -5.78 2.85 10.10
CA LEU A 26 -5.27 2.75 11.47
C LEU A 26 -5.05 1.31 11.90
N THR A 27 -6.01 0.42 11.65
CA THR A 27 -5.89 -1.01 12.02
C THR A 27 -4.74 -1.67 11.27
N LEU A 28 -4.60 -1.45 9.96
CA LEU A 28 -3.51 -2.04 9.17
C LEU A 28 -2.16 -1.48 9.57
N ASN A 29 -2.04 -0.18 9.81
CA ASN A 29 -0.80 0.42 10.32
C ASN A 29 -0.45 -0.13 11.71
N PHE A 30 -1.42 -0.21 12.62
CA PHE A 30 -1.19 -0.74 13.96
C PHE A 30 -0.79 -2.22 13.93
N LEU A 31 -1.47 -3.02 13.12
CA LEU A 31 -1.15 -4.42 12.88
C LEU A 31 0.26 -4.55 12.29
N TYR A 32 0.60 -3.71 11.33
CA TYR A 32 1.94 -3.65 10.74
C TYR A 32 3.01 -3.32 11.78
N PHE A 33 2.83 -2.30 12.61
CA PHE A 33 3.76 -1.98 13.69
C PHE A 33 3.91 -3.11 14.73
N LYS A 34 2.84 -3.85 15.01
CA LYS A 34 2.87 -4.98 15.96
C LYS A 34 3.55 -6.22 15.39
N LEU A 35 3.30 -6.56 14.12
CA LEU A 35 3.85 -7.77 13.50
C LEU A 35 5.22 -7.56 12.86
N ALA A 36 5.44 -6.40 12.23
CA ALA A 36 6.60 -6.14 11.40
C ALA A 36 7.68 -5.33 12.11
N GLY A 37 7.81 -5.44 13.44
CA GLY A 37 8.68 -4.60 14.29
C GLY A 37 10.04 -4.22 13.69
N GLU A 38 10.78 -5.17 13.11
CA GLU A 38 12.09 -4.90 12.47
C GLU A 38 12.05 -4.80 10.91
N GLN A 39 10.89 -4.92 10.27
CA GLN A 39 10.70 -4.85 8.81
C GLN A 39 11.68 -5.70 7.97
N ILE A 40 12.27 -6.75 8.55
CA ILE A 40 13.37 -7.52 7.95
C ILE A 40 12.91 -8.19 6.66
N ILE A 41 11.68 -8.71 6.64
CA ILE A 41 11.11 -9.44 5.49
C ILE A 41 10.89 -8.52 4.27
N PRO A 42 10.16 -7.40 4.37
CA PRO A 42 9.98 -6.52 3.21
C PRO A 42 11.28 -5.81 2.80
N ARG A 43 12.17 -5.46 3.74
CA ARG A 43 13.50 -4.91 3.40
C ARG A 43 14.34 -5.92 2.63
N SER A 44 14.41 -7.18 3.07
CA SER A 44 15.24 -8.19 2.40
C SER A 44 14.70 -8.59 1.04
N PHE A 45 13.37 -8.61 0.88
CA PHE A 45 12.73 -8.78 -0.41
C PHE A 45 13.10 -7.62 -1.36
N THR A 46 13.03 -6.38 -0.89
CA THR A 46 13.40 -5.20 -1.67
C THR A 46 14.89 -5.21 -2.05
N ALA A 47 15.78 -5.56 -1.10
CA ALA A 47 17.21 -5.72 -1.36
C ALA A 47 17.48 -6.79 -2.43
N SER A 48 16.79 -7.93 -2.35
CA SER A 48 16.89 -9.01 -3.35
C SER A 48 16.42 -8.58 -4.72
N LEU A 49 15.29 -7.85 -4.79
CA LEU A 49 14.73 -7.35 -6.04
C LEU A 49 15.66 -6.33 -6.69
N VAL A 50 16.19 -5.38 -5.91
CA VAL A 50 17.16 -4.39 -6.38
C VAL A 50 18.44 -5.06 -6.86
N ALA A 51 19.00 -6.01 -6.11
CA ALA A 51 20.18 -6.77 -6.53
C ALA A 51 19.93 -7.54 -7.83
N LEU A 52 18.76 -8.15 -8.01
CA LEU A 52 18.37 -8.82 -9.25
C LEU A 52 18.40 -7.84 -10.44
N PHE A 53 17.77 -6.67 -10.31
CA PHE A 53 17.77 -5.67 -11.38
C PHE A 53 19.19 -5.17 -11.68
N LEU A 54 19.99 -4.86 -10.67
CA LEU A 54 21.38 -4.42 -10.87
C LEU A 54 22.22 -5.48 -11.59
N ARG A 55 22.03 -6.77 -11.27
CA ARG A 55 22.64 -7.89 -12.01
C ARG A 55 22.19 -7.95 -13.46
N LEU A 56 20.91 -7.73 -13.73
CA LEU A 56 20.37 -7.68 -15.10
C LEU A 56 20.98 -6.52 -15.92
N PHE A 57 21.36 -5.42 -15.27
CA PHE A 57 22.09 -4.30 -15.89
C PHE A 57 23.61 -4.54 -16.00
N GLY A 58 24.11 -5.71 -15.64
CA GLY A 58 25.53 -6.07 -15.76
C GLY A 58 26.42 -5.62 -14.59
N LEU A 59 25.82 -5.19 -13.47
CA LEU A 59 26.56 -4.84 -12.26
C LEU A 59 26.72 -6.06 -11.34
N ASN A 60 27.87 -6.20 -10.69
CA ASN A 60 28.09 -7.22 -9.66
C ASN A 60 27.39 -6.79 -8.36
N ALA A 61 26.10 -7.12 -8.27
CA ALA A 61 25.26 -6.84 -7.11
C ALA A 61 24.84 -8.13 -6.41
N GLU A 62 24.96 -8.19 -5.08
CA GLU A 62 24.48 -9.30 -4.25
C GLU A 62 23.58 -8.77 -3.11
N ALA A 63 22.56 -9.54 -2.73
CA ALA A 63 21.72 -9.20 -1.59
C ALA A 63 22.13 -10.01 -0.37
N SER A 64 22.34 -9.34 0.76
CA SER A 64 22.68 -9.94 2.05
C SER A 64 21.77 -9.38 3.14
N GLY A 65 20.68 -10.09 3.45
CA GLY A 65 19.67 -9.62 4.39
C GLY A 65 19.01 -8.34 3.88
N THR A 66 19.14 -7.24 4.62
CA THR A 66 18.63 -5.91 4.23
C THR A 66 19.62 -5.09 3.39
N PHE A 67 20.81 -5.62 3.12
CA PHE A 67 21.86 -4.92 2.40
C PHE A 67 21.96 -5.36 0.94
N VAL A 68 22.32 -4.41 0.08
CA VAL A 68 22.76 -4.65 -1.30
C VAL A 68 24.25 -4.35 -1.39
N LEU A 69 25.04 -5.37 -1.72
CA LEU A 69 26.48 -5.28 -1.94
C LEU A 69 26.74 -4.98 -3.41
N LEU A 70 27.46 -3.90 -3.71
CA LEU A 70 27.79 -3.47 -5.06
C LEU A 70 29.28 -3.12 -5.13
N ASN A 71 30.08 -3.90 -5.87
CA ASN A 71 31.51 -3.65 -6.08
C ASN A 71 32.29 -3.29 -4.78
N GLY A 72 32.00 -3.99 -3.67
CA GLY A 72 32.65 -3.75 -2.37
C GLY A 72 32.02 -2.67 -1.49
N SER A 73 30.96 -1.99 -1.96
CA SER A 73 30.15 -1.06 -1.17
C SER A 73 28.87 -1.73 -0.68
N SER A 74 28.46 -1.47 0.56
CA SER A 74 27.20 -1.98 1.13
C SER A 74 26.17 -0.86 1.25
N ILE A 75 24.99 -1.07 0.68
CA ILE A 75 23.86 -0.14 0.75
C ILE A 75 22.77 -0.78 1.62
N ASP A 76 22.40 -0.15 2.73
CA ASP A 76 21.27 -0.62 3.55
C ASP A 76 19.93 -0.19 2.94
N VAL A 77 19.03 -1.15 2.75
CA VAL A 77 17.66 -0.87 2.31
C VAL A 77 16.84 -0.48 3.52
N ILE A 78 16.51 0.81 3.62
CA ILE A 78 15.69 1.32 4.72
C ILE A 78 14.19 1.01 4.55
N GLY A 79 13.44 1.05 5.65
CA GLY A 79 12.03 0.60 5.66
C GLY A 79 11.12 1.38 4.71
N GLU A 80 11.43 2.66 4.49
CA GLU A 80 10.70 3.52 3.54
C GLU A 80 10.83 3.07 2.08
N CYS A 81 11.92 2.38 1.71
CA CYS A 81 12.14 1.84 0.37
C CYS A 81 11.17 0.71 0.01
N THR A 82 10.53 0.11 1.01
CA THR A 82 9.57 -1.00 0.81
C THR A 82 8.22 -0.50 0.29
N GLY A 83 7.92 0.80 0.42
CA GLY A 83 6.64 1.40 -0.02
C GLY A 83 5.42 0.89 0.75
N ILE A 84 5.61 0.19 1.86
CA ILE A 84 4.54 -0.54 2.56
C ILE A 84 3.42 0.37 3.08
N PHE A 85 3.76 1.57 3.55
CA PHE A 85 2.76 2.54 4.03
C PHE A 85 1.86 3.02 2.88
N SER A 86 2.43 3.26 1.69
CA SER A 86 1.66 3.61 0.50
C SER A 86 0.71 2.49 0.10
N ILE A 87 1.17 1.22 0.16
CA ILE A 87 0.34 0.05 -0.11
C ILE A 87 -0.81 -0.04 0.90
N ILE A 88 -0.55 0.15 2.19
CA ILE A 88 -1.57 0.12 3.25
C ILE A 88 -2.63 1.19 2.98
N VAL A 89 -2.23 2.43 2.70
CA VAL A 89 -3.17 3.52 2.40
C VAL A 89 -3.98 3.23 1.14
N TYR A 90 -3.32 2.78 0.07
CA TYR A 90 -3.99 2.43 -1.19
C TYR A 90 -5.04 1.33 -0.99
N CYS A 91 -4.66 0.23 -0.32
CA CYS A 91 -5.59 -0.84 0.03
C CYS A 91 -6.73 -0.32 0.90
N SER A 92 -6.45 0.57 1.86
CA SER A 92 -7.47 1.13 2.75
C SER A 92 -8.51 1.94 1.98
N VAL A 93 -8.09 2.77 1.02
CA VAL A 93 -8.99 3.54 0.15
C VAL A 93 -9.82 2.61 -0.71
N ILE A 94 -9.17 1.64 -1.37
CA ILE A 94 -9.88 0.64 -2.18
C ILE A 94 -10.94 -0.01 -1.32
N PHE A 95 -10.59 -0.61 -0.19
CA PHE A 95 -11.52 -1.33 0.68
C PHE A 95 -12.65 -0.47 1.25
N ALA A 96 -12.38 0.79 1.59
CA ALA A 96 -13.40 1.72 2.06
C ALA A 96 -14.38 2.14 0.98
N TYR A 97 -13.98 2.13 -0.30
CA TYR A 97 -14.83 2.61 -1.37
C TYR A 97 -16.11 1.77 -1.52
N PRO A 98 -17.29 2.42 -1.56
CA PRO A 98 -18.60 1.76 -1.57
C PRO A 98 -18.92 1.19 -2.96
N THR A 99 -18.24 0.12 -3.36
CA THR A 99 -18.52 -0.66 -4.57
C THR A 99 -18.72 -2.13 -4.28
N SER A 100 -19.37 -2.84 -5.20
CA SER A 100 -19.50 -4.29 -5.13
C SER A 100 -18.12 -4.97 -5.26
N PHE A 101 -17.88 -6.02 -4.47
CA PHE A 101 -16.61 -6.76 -4.45
C PHE A 101 -16.15 -7.25 -5.83
N ARG A 102 -17.10 -7.57 -6.73
CA ARG A 102 -16.81 -7.97 -8.11
C ARG A 102 -16.22 -6.83 -8.93
N ASN A 103 -16.76 -5.61 -8.80
CA ASN A 103 -16.24 -4.44 -9.53
C ASN A 103 -14.87 -4.01 -8.98
N LYS A 104 -14.68 -4.22 -7.67
CA LYS A 104 -13.44 -3.93 -6.95
C LYS A 104 -12.24 -4.75 -7.43
N LEU A 105 -12.45 -6.05 -7.72
CA LEU A 105 -11.39 -6.97 -8.16
C LEU A 105 -10.95 -6.74 -9.61
N VAL A 106 -11.85 -6.28 -10.47
CA VAL A 106 -11.53 -6.04 -11.89
C VAL A 106 -10.87 -4.66 -12.09
N GLY A 107 -10.79 -3.82 -11.05
CA GLY A 107 -10.30 -2.45 -11.16
C GLY A 107 -11.18 -1.55 -12.05
N LEU A 108 -12.30 -2.08 -12.53
CA LEU A 108 -13.30 -1.37 -13.31
C LEU A 108 -14.29 -0.76 -12.34
N GLU A 109 -13.95 0.42 -11.82
CA GLU A 109 -15.04 1.37 -11.60
C GLU A 109 -15.62 1.72 -12.96
N PRO A 110 -16.95 1.63 -13.17
CA PRO A 110 -17.53 2.42 -14.23
C PRO A 110 -17.26 3.87 -13.82
N ILE A 111 -16.26 4.48 -14.46
CA ILE A 111 -16.11 5.93 -14.52
C ILE A 111 -17.50 6.42 -14.91
N ARG A 112 -18.24 6.92 -13.93
CA ARG A 112 -19.55 7.52 -14.14
C ARG A 112 -19.25 8.70 -15.05
N LYS A 113 -19.52 8.54 -16.35
CA LYS A 113 -19.54 9.63 -17.32
C LYS A 113 -20.35 10.75 -16.68
N ILE A 114 -19.67 11.86 -16.40
CA ILE A 114 -20.29 13.17 -16.19
C ILE A 114 -20.99 13.55 -17.49
#